data_AF-A0A076GBF5-F1
#
_entry.id   AF-A0A076GBF5-F1
#
_cell.length_a   1.000
_cell.length_b   1.000
_cell.length_c   1.000
_cell.angle_alpha   90.00
_cell.angle_beta   90.00
_cell.angle_gamma   90.00
#
_symmetry.space_group_name_H-M   'P 1'
#
loop_
_entity.id
_entity.type
_entity.pdbx_description
1 polymer ?
#
loop_
_entity_poly.entity_id
_entity_poly.type
_entity_poly.pdbx_seq_one_letter_code
_entity_poly.pdbx_strand_id
1 'polypeptide(L)'
;EFFKDVQVKVFPFIDYLFGNETEARTFSKVHGWETENVEEIALKFSQLPKASGTHKRMTVITQGADPVVVAEDGKVKTFPVTLLPKEKIVDTNGAGDAFVGGFL
;
A
#
# COMPACT_ATOMS: atom_id res chain seq x y z
N GLU A 1 -8.87 -14.12 -7.86
CA GLU A 1 -9.08 -12.77 -8.41
C GLU A 1 -8.86 -12.74 -9.91
N PHE A 2 -9.78 -12.13 -10.66
CA PHE A 2 -9.84 -12.14 -12.13
C PHE A 2 -8.68 -11.38 -12.80
N PHE A 3 -8.13 -10.35 -12.15
CA PHE A 3 -7.10 -9.47 -12.73
C PHE A 3 -5.67 -9.74 -12.24
N LYS A 4 -5.45 -10.81 -11.48
CA LYS A 4 -4.16 -11.13 -10.85
C LYS A 4 -2.98 -11.07 -11.83
N ASP A 5 -3.07 -11.79 -12.94
CA ASP A 5 -1.96 -11.93 -13.89
C ASP A 5 -1.67 -10.62 -14.64
N VAL A 6 -2.70 -9.80 -14.86
CA VAL A 6 -2.54 -8.48 -15.48
C VAL A 6 -1.84 -7.52 -14.53
N GLN A 7 -2.22 -7.52 -13.25
CA GLN A 7 -1.57 -6.71 -12.22
C GLN A 7 -0.08 -7.04 -12.11
N VAL A 8 0.26 -8.34 -11.99
CA VAL A 8 1.66 -8.81 -11.87
C VAL A 8 2.54 -8.33 -13.02
N LYS A 9 2.01 -8.22 -14.25
CA LYS A 9 2.76 -7.72 -15.42
C LYS A 9 3.11 -6.24 -15.32
N VAL A 10 2.37 -5.45 -14.55
CA VAL A 10 2.61 -4.00 -14.40
C VAL A 10 3.60 -3.71 -13.28
N PHE A 11 3.69 -4.55 -12.23
CA PHE A 11 4.59 -4.34 -11.09
C PHE A 11 6.03 -3.95 -11.46
N PRO A 12 6.69 -4.56 -12.47
CA PRO A 12 8.05 -4.19 -12.86
C PRO A 12 8.22 -2.71 -13.22
N PHE A 13 7.15 -2.00 -13.54
CA PHE A 13 7.15 -0.59 -13.95
C PHE A 13 6.62 0.35 -12.87
N ILE A 14 6.28 -0.15 -11.68
CA ILE A 14 5.73 0.66 -10.57
C ILE A 14 6.87 1.17 -9.67
N ASP A 15 7.05 2.49 -9.63
CA ASP A 15 7.92 3.18 -8.67
C ASP A 15 7.21 3.43 -7.33
N TYR A 16 5.95 3.88 -7.35
CA TYR A 16 5.13 4.12 -6.17
C TYR A 16 3.89 3.23 -6.21
N LEU A 17 3.70 2.39 -5.19
CA LEU A 17 2.53 1.55 -5.02
C LEU A 17 1.69 2.08 -3.85
N PHE A 18 0.45 2.44 -4.13
CA PHE A 18 -0.55 2.80 -3.13
C PHE A 18 -1.60 1.70 -3.00
N GLY A 19 -2.14 1.53 -1.80
CA GLY A 19 -3.28 0.67 -1.53
C GLY A 19 -3.74 0.80 -0.08
N ASN A 20 -4.86 0.18 0.26
CA ASN A 20 -5.30 0.04 1.65
C ASN A 20 -4.98 -1.34 2.23
N GLU A 21 -5.20 -1.52 3.52
CA GLU A 21 -4.93 -2.74 4.26
C GLU A 21 -5.71 -3.95 3.73
N THR A 22 -6.95 -3.73 3.25
CA THR A 22 -7.80 -4.81 2.74
C THR A 22 -7.29 -5.31 1.40
N GLU A 23 -6.91 -4.41 0.50
CA GLU A 23 -6.26 -4.71 -0.77
C GLU A 23 -4.92 -5.43 -0.57
N ALA A 24 -4.09 -4.93 0.36
CA ALA A 24 -2.80 -5.50 0.69
C ALA A 24 -2.92 -6.95 1.22
N ARG A 25 -3.82 -7.19 2.17
CA ARG A 25 -4.10 -8.55 2.70
C ARG A 25 -4.67 -9.46 1.64
N THR A 26 -5.56 -8.95 0.78
CA THR A 26 -6.13 -9.72 -0.33
C THR A 26 -5.04 -10.13 -1.31
N PHE A 27 -4.15 -9.21 -1.67
CA PHE A 27 -3.01 -9.50 -2.52
C PHE A 27 -2.12 -10.57 -1.91
N SER A 28 -1.75 -10.42 -0.63
CA SER A 28 -0.96 -11.40 0.12
C SER A 28 -1.57 -12.80 0.06
N LYS A 29 -2.88 -12.92 0.33
CA LYS A 29 -3.63 -14.19 0.26
C LYS A 29 -3.61 -14.80 -1.14
N VAL A 30 -3.91 -13.99 -2.17
CA VAL A 30 -3.98 -14.45 -3.56
C VAL A 30 -2.62 -14.88 -4.12
N HIS A 31 -1.53 -14.32 -3.58
CA HIS A 31 -0.15 -14.61 -3.99
C HIS A 31 0.58 -15.56 -3.03
N GLY A 32 -0.12 -16.12 -2.04
CA GLY A 32 0.44 -17.14 -1.14
C GLY A 32 1.59 -16.63 -0.27
N TRP A 33 1.52 -15.36 0.16
CA TRP A 33 2.55 -14.78 1.04
C TRP A 33 2.38 -15.15 2.52
N GLU A 34 1.25 -15.79 2.86
CA GLU A 34 0.96 -16.38 4.18
C GLU A 34 1.10 -15.40 5.36
N THR A 35 0.85 -14.11 5.12
CA THR A 35 0.90 -13.08 6.15
C THR A 35 -0.27 -12.10 6.01
N GLU A 36 -0.80 -11.62 7.13
CA GLU A 36 -1.74 -10.50 7.17
C GLU A 36 -1.11 -9.24 7.78
N ASN A 37 0.17 -9.30 8.13
CA ASN A 37 0.90 -8.17 8.68
C ASN A 37 1.17 -7.13 7.58
N VAL A 38 0.56 -5.95 7.69
CA VAL A 38 0.63 -4.91 6.66
C VAL A 38 2.06 -4.38 6.46
N GLU A 39 2.87 -4.31 7.52
CA GLU A 39 4.28 -3.93 7.43
C GLU A 39 5.11 -4.94 6.63
N GLU A 40 4.90 -6.24 6.87
CA GLU A 40 5.55 -7.31 6.13
C GLU A 40 5.11 -7.33 4.66
N ILE A 41 3.81 -7.14 4.41
CA ILE A 41 3.25 -7.07 3.06
C ILE A 41 3.82 -5.87 2.30
N ALA A 42 3.87 -4.69 2.92
CA ALA A 42 4.46 -3.49 2.31
C ALA A 42 5.94 -3.70 2.00
N LEU A 43 6.69 -4.35 2.90
CA LEU A 43 8.08 -4.71 2.66
C LEU A 43 8.23 -5.65 1.47
N LYS A 44 7.43 -6.71 1.37
CA LYS A 44 7.44 -7.63 0.22
C LYS A 44 7.10 -6.93 -1.09
N PHE A 45 6.12 -6.03 -1.09
CA PHE A 45 5.80 -5.21 -2.27
C PHE A 45 6.99 -4.35 -2.73
N SER A 46 7.67 -3.68 -1.79
CA SER A 46 8.84 -2.84 -2.11
C SER A 46 9.99 -3.64 -2.76
N GLN A 47 10.02 -4.96 -2.54
CA GLN A 47 11.05 -5.88 -3.02
C GLN A 47 10.68 -6.64 -4.30
N LEU A 48 9.45 -6.54 -4.81
CA LEU A 48 9.09 -7.21 -6.07
C LEU A 48 9.98 -6.75 -7.23
N PRO A 49 10.21 -7.60 -8.25
CA PRO A 49 11.06 -7.26 -9.39
C PRO A 49 10.69 -5.90 -10.02
N LYS A 50 11.71 -5.14 -10.43
CA LYS A 50 11.57 -3.81 -11.02
C LYS A 50 12.50 -3.67 -12.22
N ALA A 51 11.98 -3.17 -13.34
CA ALA A 51 12.68 -3.12 -14.61
C ALA A 51 13.61 -1.90 -14.75
N SER A 52 13.23 -0.74 -14.18
CA SER A 52 13.90 0.52 -14.49
C SER A 52 15.29 0.70 -13.88
N GLY A 53 15.70 -0.10 -12.89
CA GLY A 53 17.05 -0.09 -12.32
C GLY A 53 17.52 1.22 -11.65
N THR A 54 16.71 2.30 -11.71
CA THR A 54 17.08 3.66 -11.29
C THR A 54 16.67 3.99 -9.85
N HIS A 55 15.43 3.66 -9.49
CA HIS A 55 14.83 3.97 -8.19
C HIS A 55 14.35 2.69 -7.51
N LYS A 56 14.34 2.65 -6.18
CA LYS A 56 13.68 1.57 -5.42
C LYS A 56 12.17 1.78 -5.45
N ARG A 57 11.38 0.71 -5.33
CA ARG A 57 9.92 0.86 -5.20
C ARG A 57 9.59 1.35 -3.79
N MET A 58 8.76 2.39 -3.70
CA MET A 58 8.12 2.80 -2.46
C MET A 58 6.71 2.22 -2.42
N THR A 59 6.35 1.59 -1.31
CA THR A 59 4.98 1.10 -1.06
C THR A 59 4.37 1.86 0.09
N VAL A 60 3.16 2.37 -0.09
CA VAL A 60 2.42 3.17 0.88
C VAL A 60 1.05 2.51 1.09
N ILE A 61 0.83 1.97 2.29
CA ILE A 61 -0.43 1.31 2.65
C ILE A 61 -1.17 2.13 3.70
N THR A 62 -2.35 2.64 3.35
CA THR A 62 -3.24 3.33 4.29
C THR A 62 -4.04 2.33 5.12
N GLN A 63 -4.43 2.70 6.34
CA GLN A 63 -5.15 1.80 7.27
C GLN A 63 -6.32 2.51 7.99
N GLY A 64 -7.05 3.37 7.26
CA GLY A 64 -8.11 4.19 7.86
C GLY A 64 -7.58 5.10 8.96
N ALA A 65 -7.94 4.81 10.21
CA ALA A 65 -7.49 5.56 11.39
C ALA A 65 -6.14 5.09 11.95
N ASP A 66 -5.68 3.91 11.55
CA ASP A 66 -4.40 3.35 11.97
C ASP A 66 -3.23 3.98 11.19
N PRO A 67 -1.98 3.88 11.69
CA PRO A 67 -0.83 4.48 11.04
C PRO A 67 -0.66 4.03 9.57
N VAL A 68 -0.29 4.97 8.69
CA VAL A 68 0.10 4.65 7.31
C VAL A 68 1.44 3.93 7.34
N VAL A 69 1.54 2.81 6.63
CA VAL A 69 2.76 2.02 6.51
C VAL A 69 3.48 2.40 5.22
N VAL A 70 4.75 2.77 5.33
CA VAL A 70 5.61 3.05 4.18
C VAL A 70 6.80 2.10 4.19
N ALA A 71 7.02 1.41 3.07
CA ALA A 71 8.17 0.54 2.88
C ALA A 71 9.00 0.99 1.68
N GLU A 72 10.30 1.14 1.89
CA GLU A 72 11.28 1.47 0.85
C GLU A 72 12.66 0.94 1.28
N ASP A 73 13.41 0.39 0.33
CA ASP A 73 14.81 -0.03 0.54
C ASP A 73 15.01 -0.98 1.74
N GLY A 74 14.10 -1.94 1.88
CA GLY A 74 14.16 -2.93 2.96
C GLY A 74 13.79 -2.40 4.35
N LYS A 75 13.33 -1.15 4.45
CA LYS A 75 12.95 -0.50 5.70
C LYS A 75 11.46 -0.20 5.70
N VAL A 76 10.84 -0.36 6.87
CA VAL A 76 9.45 0.03 7.12
C VAL A 76 9.44 1.23 8.05
N LYS A 77 8.57 2.19 7.77
CA LYS A 77 8.24 3.34 8.61
C LYS A 77 6.73 3.41 8.77
N THR A 78 6.28 3.86 9.93
CA THR A 78 4.86 4.11 10.18
C THR A 78 4.64 5.59 10.45
N PHE A 79 3.52 6.12 9.95
CA PHE A 79 3.14 7.52 10.10
C PHE A 79 1.77 7.57 10.78
N PRO A 80 1.68 8.04 12.04
CA PRO A 80 0.41 8.07 12.76
C PRO A 80 -0.57 9.03 12.09
N VAL A 81 -1.82 8.60 11.94
CA VAL A 81 -2.92 9.45 11.48
C VAL A 81 -3.48 10.20 12.67
N THR A 82 -3.71 11.50 12.51
CA THR A 82 -4.39 12.28 13.55
C THR A 82 -5.86 11.87 13.59
N LEU A 83 -6.28 11.27 14.71
CA LEU A 83 -7.64 10.78 14.87
C LEU A 83 -8.66 11.92 14.79
N LEU A 84 -9.62 11.75 13.88
CA LEU A 84 -10.79 12.60 13.80
C LEU A 84 -11.94 11.93 14.59
N PRO A 85 -12.60 12.63 15.53
CA PRO A 85 -13.80 12.11 16.18
C PRO A 85 -14.85 11.66 15.16
N LYS A 86 -15.52 10.53 15.41
CA LYS A 86 -16.44 9.91 14.45
C LYS A 86 -17.58 10.85 14.05
N GLU A 87 -17.99 11.73 14.95
CA GLU A 87 -19.06 12.70 14.75
C GLU A 87 -18.68 13.80 13.75
N LYS A 88 -17.38 13.98 13.51
CA LYS A 88 -16.84 14.91 12.49
C LYS A 88 -16.59 14.23 11.14
N ILE A 89 -16.73 12.90 11.06
CA ILE A 89 -16.61 12.15 9.81
C ILE A 89 -17.99 12.15 9.13
N VAL A 90 -18.14 13.01 8.12
CA VAL A 90 -19.38 13.08 7.32
C VAL A 90 -19.43 11.95 6.29
N ASP A 91 -18.30 11.65 5.66
CA ASP A 91 -18.14 10.56 4.67
C ASP A 91 -16.66 10.14 4.60
N THR A 92 -16.41 8.86 4.28
CA THR A 92 -15.08 8.30 4.01
C THR A 92 -14.85 8.01 2.52
N ASN A 93 -15.86 8.18 1.67
CA ASN A 93 -15.73 8.00 0.23
C ASN A 93 -14.65 8.95 -0.32
N GLY A 94 -13.74 8.40 -1.11
CA GLY A 94 -12.64 9.17 -1.71
C GLY A 94 -11.52 9.55 -0.73
N ALA A 95 -11.53 9.09 0.53
CA ALA A 95 -10.43 9.38 1.45
C ALA A 95 -9.08 8.85 0.93
N GLY A 96 -9.06 7.67 0.32
CA GLY A 96 -7.87 7.12 -0.34
C GLY A 96 -7.43 7.95 -1.55
N ASP A 97 -8.37 8.39 -2.38
CA ASP A 97 -8.08 9.23 -3.54
C ASP A 97 -7.52 10.59 -3.12
N ALA A 98 -8.11 11.21 -2.09
CA ALA A 98 -7.63 12.48 -1.52
C ALA A 98 -6.26 12.32 -0.85
N PHE A 99 -5.99 11.19 -0.21
CA PHE A 99 -4.67 10.89 0.35
C PHE A 99 -3.61 10.83 -0.75
N VAL A 100 -3.87 10.09 -1.83
CA VAL A 100 -2.95 10.02 -2.97
C VAL A 100 -2.82 11.40 -3.64
N GLY A 101 -3.93 12.13 -3.79
CA GLY A 101 -3.93 13.48 -4.34
C GLY A 101 -3.13 14.50 -3.52
N GLY A 102 -3.08 14.36 -2.19
CA GLY A 102 -2.25 15.20 -1.32
C GLY A 102 -0.77 14.77 -1.26
N PHE A 103 -0.45 13.54 -1.65
CA PHE A 103 0.93 13.06 -1.77
C PHE A 103 1.61 13.57 -3.05
N LEU A 104 0.87 13.63 -4.16
CA LEU A 104 1.32 14.09 -5.48
C LEU A 104 1.54 15.61 -5.53
#